data_AF-A0A9X6YL72-F1
#
_entry.id   AF-A0A9X6YL72-F1
#
_cell.length_a   1.000
_cell.length_b   1.000
_cell.length_c   1.000
_cell.angle_alpha   90.00
_cell.angle_beta   90.00
_cell.angle_gamma   90.00
#
_symmetry.space_group_name_H-M   'P 1'
#
loop_
_entity.id
_entity.type
_entity.pdbx_description
1 polymer ?
#
loop_
_entity_poly.entity_id
_entity_poly.type
_entity_poly.pdbx_seq_one_letter_code
_entity_poly.pdbx_strand_id
1 'polypeptide(L)'
;MLKIKQFIGTTSGLMMIFCIILSIKVGDEQYIGDYFFRLLELNHNKIIVILIFFICYFICSKTLKGIESIALNWLRVILSGLMFVAFLSYCIM
;
A
#
# COMPACT_ATOMS: atom_id res chain seq x y z
N MET A 1 6.14 -1.76 25.30
CA MET A 1 5.43 -0.84 24.37
C MET A 1 6.19 -0.53 23.09
N LEU A 2 7.49 -0.19 23.12
CA LEU A 2 8.25 0.18 21.91
C LEU A 2 8.25 -0.93 20.83
N LYS A 3 8.46 -2.19 21.23
CA LYS A 3 8.41 -3.36 20.33
C LYS A 3 7.05 -3.54 19.64
N ILE A 4 5.96 -3.27 20.34
CA ILE A 4 4.60 -3.37 19.77
C ILE A 4 4.35 -2.26 18.75
N LYS A 5 4.77 -1.02 19.06
CA LYS A 5 4.69 0.10 18.11
C LYS A 5 5.51 -0.18 16.85
N GLN A 6 6.73 -0.67 17.00
CA GLN A 6 7.57 -1.07 15.87
C GLN A 6 6.94 -2.20 15.07
N PHE A 7 6.40 -3.23 15.72
CA PHE A 7 5.71 -4.32 15.03
C PHE A 7 4.53 -3.80 14.20
N ILE A 8 3.62 -3.01 14.79
CA ILE A 8 2.46 -2.44 14.10
C ILE A 8 2.91 -1.54 12.93
N GLY A 9 3.93 -0.71 13.13
CA GLY A 9 4.49 0.16 12.08
C GLY A 9 5.07 -0.64 10.92
N THR A 10 5.87 -1.66 11.21
CA THR A 10 6.46 -2.55 10.20
C THR A 10 5.39 -3.32 9.44
N THR A 11 4.40 -3.91 10.13
CA THR A 11 3.29 -4.61 9.49
C THR A 11 2.48 -3.67 8.60
N SER A 12 2.24 -2.44 9.04
CA SER A 12 1.55 -1.42 8.23
C SER A 12 2.37 -1.05 6.98
N GLY A 13 3.69 -0.92 7.11
CA GLY A 13 4.58 -0.68 5.97
C GLY A 13 4.59 -1.83 4.96
N LEU A 14 4.59 -3.08 5.43
CA LEU A 14 4.44 -4.25 4.56
C LEU A 14 3.09 -4.26 3.84
N MET A 15 2.02 -3.87 4.54
CA MET A 15 0.69 -3.77 3.94
C MET A 15 0.63 -2.68 2.86
N MET A 16 1.34 -1.56 3.04
CA MET A 16 1.49 -0.55 2.00
C MET A 16 2.15 -1.11 0.75
N ILE A 17 3.24 -1.88 0.89
CA ILE A 17 3.91 -2.54 -0.23
C ILE A 17 2.95 -3.52 -0.93
N PHE A 18 2.19 -4.30 -0.15
CA PHE A 18 1.20 -5.23 -0.70
C PHE A 18 0.13 -4.51 -1.53
N CYS A 19 -0.38 -3.36 -1.06
CA CYS A 19 -1.32 -2.54 -1.83
C CYS A 19 -0.75 -2.06 -3.17
N ILE A 20 0.54 -1.67 -3.20
CA ILE A 20 1.22 -1.32 -4.45
C ILE A 20 1.27 -2.51 -5.40
N ILE A 21 1.65 -3.69 -4.90
CA ILE A 21 1.74 -4.91 -5.73
C ILE A 21 0.38 -5.25 -6.35
N LEU A 22 -0.70 -5.21 -5.56
CA LEU A 22 -2.06 -5.42 -6.08
C LEU A 22 -2.44 -4.41 -7.17
N SER A 23 -1.86 -3.23 -7.12
CA SER A 23 -2.12 -2.13 -8.07
C SER A 23 -1.25 -2.17 -9.33
N ILE A 24 -0.34 -3.14 -9.46
CA ILE A 24 0.45 -3.33 -10.67
C ILE A 24 -0.45 -3.91 -11.77
N LYS A 25 -0.37 -3.29 -12.95
CA LYS A 25 -1.10 -3.72 -14.14
C LYS A 25 -0.39 -4.92 -14.80
N VAL A 26 -1.14 -5.95 -15.15
CA VAL A 26 -0.69 -7.13 -15.90
C VAL A 26 -1.60 -7.28 -17.12
N GLY A 27 -1.13 -6.82 -18.27
CA GLY A 27 -1.90 -6.81 -19.51
C GLY A 27 -2.75 -5.54 -19.70
N ASP A 28 -3.72 -5.60 -20.61
CA ASP A 28 -4.46 -4.41 -21.04
C ASP A 28 -5.54 -3.97 -20.07
N GLU A 29 -6.21 -4.87 -19.35
CA GLU A 29 -7.31 -4.49 -18.43
C GLU A 29 -7.22 -5.11 -17.03
N GLN A 30 -6.20 -5.92 -16.77
CA GLN A 30 -6.10 -6.67 -15.52
C GLN A 30 -4.99 -6.12 -14.63
N TYR A 31 -5.25 -6.08 -13.33
CA TYR A 31 -4.28 -5.81 -12.28
C TYR A 31 -3.92 -7.10 -11.55
N ILE A 32 -2.75 -7.16 -10.91
CA ILE A 32 -2.35 -8.31 -10.08
C ILE A 32 -3.43 -8.59 -9.03
N GLY A 33 -4.02 -7.54 -8.45
CA GLY A 33 -5.13 -7.67 -7.52
C GLY A 33 -6.35 -8.36 -8.10
N ASP A 34 -6.69 -8.11 -9.36
CA ASP A 34 -7.84 -8.77 -10.01
C ASP A 34 -7.61 -10.28 -10.10
N TYR A 35 -6.38 -10.71 -10.39
CA TYR A 35 -6.02 -12.13 -10.46
C TYR A 35 -6.15 -12.83 -9.10
N PHE A 36 -5.57 -12.24 -8.05
CA PHE A 36 -5.60 -12.82 -6.70
C PHE A 36 -7.01 -12.85 -6.11
N PHE A 37 -7.77 -11.78 -6.26
CA PHE A 37 -9.13 -11.70 -5.72
C PHE A 37 -10.09 -12.61 -6.48
N ARG A 38 -9.90 -12.80 -7.79
CA ARG A 38 -10.67 -13.77 -8.58
C ARG A 38 -10.44 -15.21 -8.11
N LEU A 39 -9.24 -15.56 -7.67
CA LEU A 39 -8.94 -16.88 -7.09
C LEU A 39 -9.75 -17.16 -5.81
N LEU A 40 -10.16 -16.10 -5.10
CA LEU A 40 -10.94 -16.17 -3.86
C LEU A 40 -12.42 -15.84 -4.07
N GLU A 41 -12.88 -15.72 -5.33
CA GLU A 41 -14.24 -15.28 -5.70
C GLU A 41 -14.64 -13.92 -5.09
N LEU A 42 -13.66 -13.06 -4.82
CA LEU A 42 -13.87 -11.72 -4.29
C LEU A 42 -13.79 -10.67 -5.41
N ASN A 43 -14.59 -9.61 -5.27
CA ASN A 43 -14.48 -8.46 -6.16
C ASN A 43 -13.32 -7.56 -5.73
N HIS A 44 -12.33 -7.42 -6.60
CA HIS A 44 -11.25 -6.45 -6.38
C HIS A 44 -11.79 -5.03 -6.57
N ASN A 45 -11.77 -4.23 -5.51
CA ASN A 45 -12.14 -2.84 -5.57
C ASN A 45 -10.90 -1.96 -5.36
N LYS A 46 -10.45 -1.36 -6.47
CA LYS A 46 -9.28 -0.47 -6.55
C LYS A 46 -9.33 0.66 -5.52
N ILE A 47 -10.51 1.23 -5.28
CA ILE A 47 -10.72 2.31 -4.29
C ILE A 47 -10.44 1.82 -2.87
N ILE A 48 -10.85 0.58 -2.56
CA ILE A 48 -10.61 -0.03 -1.25
C ILE A 48 -9.11 -0.21 -1.03
N VAL A 49 -8.34 -0.65 -2.04
CA VAL A 49 -6.89 -0.79 -1.94
C VAL A 49 -6.20 0.54 -1.62
N ILE A 50 -6.64 1.63 -2.27
CA ILE A 50 -6.12 2.98 -2.01
C ILE A 50 -6.45 3.43 -0.58
N LEU A 51 -7.68 3.24 -0.13
CA LEU A 51 -8.09 3.59 1.24
C LEU A 51 -7.27 2.83 2.28
N ILE A 52 -7.07 1.52 2.08
CA ILE A 52 -6.23 0.70 2.96
C ILE A 52 -4.80 1.24 3.00
N PHE A 53 -4.23 1.61 1.86
CA PHE A 53 -2.89 2.19 1.81
C PHE A 53 -2.78 3.48 2.62
N PHE A 54 -3.74 4.40 2.52
CA PHE A 54 -3.72 5.64 3.31
C PHE A 54 -3.89 5.40 4.82
N ILE A 55 -4.73 4.43 5.20
CA ILE A 55 -4.88 4.01 6.60
C ILE A 55 -3.54 3.45 7.12
N CYS A 56 -2.91 2.54 6.36
CA CYS A 56 -1.62 1.96 6.72
C CYS A 56 -0.50 3.02 6.76
N TYR A 57 -0.51 3.98 5.82
CA TYR A 57 0.41 5.12 5.83
C TYR A 57 0.28 5.93 7.12
N PHE A 58 -0.96 6.22 7.54
CA PHE A 58 -1.23 6.99 8.74
C PHE A 58 -0.76 6.24 10.00
N ILE A 59 -1.10 4.95 10.11
CA ILE A 59 -0.67 4.10 11.23
C ILE A 59 0.85 4.00 11.28
N CYS A 60 1.49 3.71 10.14
CA CYS A 60 2.95 3.64 10.01
C CYS A 60 3.62 4.95 10.47
N SER A 61 3.13 6.09 9.99
CA SER A 61 3.66 7.41 10.35
C SER A 61 3.45 7.78 11.82
N LYS A 62 2.35 7.34 12.45
CA LYS A 62 2.11 7.60 13.88
C LYS A 62 2.94 6.69 14.77
N THR A 63 3.15 5.44 14.38
CA THR A 63 3.82 4.42 15.18
C THR A 63 5.33 4.50 15.11
N LEU A 64 5.90 4.90 13.97
CA LEU A 64 7.35 5.01 13.77
C LEU A 64 7.90 6.42 14.03
N LYS A 65 7.05 7.41 14.33
CA LYS A 65 7.47 8.78 14.65
C LYS A 65 8.53 8.79 15.77
N GLY A 66 9.74 9.28 15.46
CA GLY A 66 10.88 9.33 16.38
C GLY A 66 11.81 8.10 16.34
N ILE A 67 11.46 7.06 15.60
CA ILE A 67 12.27 5.86 15.32
C ILE A 67 12.70 5.84 13.84
N GLU A 68 12.04 6.64 12.99
CA GLU A 68 12.26 6.73 11.55
C GLU A 68 13.70 7.10 11.20
N SER A 69 14.42 6.15 10.62
CA SER A 69 15.66 6.43 9.90
C SER A 69 15.34 7.17 8.60
N ILE A 70 16.32 7.92 8.07
CA ILE A 70 16.23 8.58 6.76
C ILE A 70 15.73 7.60 5.68
N ALA A 71 16.19 6.34 5.70
CA ALA A 71 15.77 5.31 4.77
C ALA A 71 14.26 5.00 4.82
N LEU A 72 13.67 4.94 6.02
CA LEU A 72 12.23 4.70 6.18
C LEU A 72 11.37 5.87 5.68
N ASN A 73 11.88 7.10 5.77
CA ASN A 73 11.20 8.26 5.17
C ASN A 73 11.23 8.22 3.65
N TRP A 74 12.40 7.94 3.05
CA TRP A 74 12.53 7.80 1.60
C TRP A 74 11.64 6.68 1.06
N LEU A 75 11.62 5.52 1.71
CA LEU A 75 10.75 4.41 1.31
C LEU A 75 9.27 4.84 1.30
N ARG A 76 8.83 5.59 2.31
CA ARG A 76 7.44 6.05 2.40
C ARG A 76 7.07 7.04 1.30
N VAL A 77 7.99 7.94 0.97
CA VAL A 77 7.81 8.89 -0.15
C VAL A 77 7.70 8.11 -1.47
N ILE A 78 8.59 7.15 -1.71
CA ILE A 78 8.56 6.29 -2.91
C ILE A 78 7.24 5.53 -2.99
N LEU A 79 6.82 4.86 -1.91
CA LEU A 79 5.55 4.12 -1.86
C LEU A 79 4.35 5.03 -2.12
N SER A 80 4.37 6.25 -1.60
CA SER A 80 3.28 7.22 -1.83
C SER A 80 3.25 7.68 -3.30
N GLY A 81 4.41 7.92 -3.90
CA GLY A 81 4.52 8.24 -5.32
C GLY A 81 4.02 7.09 -6.21
N LEU A 82 4.38 5.84 -5.89
CA LEU A 82 3.89 4.67 -6.60
C LEU A 82 2.37 4.51 -6.47
N MET A 83 1.81 4.75 -5.27
CA MET A 83 0.35 4.70 -5.09
C MET A 83 -0.34 5.82 -5.88
N PHE A 84 0.27 7.00 -5.96
CA PHE A 84 -0.28 8.09 -6.77
C PHE A 84 -0.29 7.75 -8.26
N VAL A 85 0.79 7.13 -8.78
CA VAL A 85 0.83 6.64 -10.17
C VAL A 85 -0.23 5.56 -10.40
N ALA A 86 -0.39 4.62 -9.46
CA ALA A 86 -1.45 3.62 -9.52
C ALA A 86 -2.86 4.25 -9.53
N PHE A 87 -3.10 5.26 -8.69
CA PHE A 87 -4.35 6.02 -8.66
C PHE A 87 -4.62 6.71 -10.01
N LEU A 88 -3.63 7.39 -10.59
CA LEU A 88 -3.79 8.00 -11.92
C LEU A 88 -4.10 6.97 -13.00
N SER A 89 -3.44 5.82 -12.96
CA SER A 89 -3.72 4.69 -13.85
C SER A 89 -5.18 4.23 -13.75
N TYR A 90 -5.75 4.22 -12.54
CA TYR A 90 -7.16 3.89 -12.34
C TYR A 90 -8.15 4.97 -12.79
N CYS A 91 -7.74 6.24 -12.88
CA CYS A 91 -8.62 7.33 -13.29
C CYS A 91 -8.64 7.55 -14.81
N ILE A 92 -7.55 7.20 -15.50
CA ILE A 92 -7.43 7.38 -16.95
C ILE A 92 -8.09 6.21 -17.72
N MET A 93 -8.30 5.08 -17.04
CA MET A 93 -8.75 3.81 -17.62
C MET A 93 -10.11 3.41 -17.07
#